data_AF-A0A965PT70-F1
#
_entry.id   AF-A0A965PT70-F1
#
_cell.length_a   1.000
_cell.length_b   1.000
_cell.length_c   1.000
_cell.angle_alpha   90.00
_cell.angle_beta   90.00
_cell.angle_gamma   90.00
#
_symmetry.space_group_name_H-M   'P 1'
#
loop_
_entity.id
_entity.type
_entity.pdbx_description
1 polymer ?
#
loop_
_entity_poly.entity_id
_entity_poly.type
_entity_poly.pdbx_seq_one_letter_code
_entity_poly.pdbx_strand_id
1 'polypeptide(L)'
;VRPQPPQPKDPALEHIDALAGKPFQAFPGQDHRAHITSHISFMATNMAKNAPVVMAALEKNIFEHISIMAQEQSEVEFRNEIQQLQMMNQQMQQMGGQQNPQALQQMQIQAKMLQERIEARKAQLISDAMEEFLKEEQQISSQFGNDPIAMLRSRELDLKAQENARKEQESKDRINLDKMKAMMNQSTQDEKLQQNEDLAKMRANTSIEKTLLAAKLKKDSEKFKN
;
A
#
# COMPACT_ATOMS: atom_id res chain seq x y z
N VAL A 1 -16.89 10.45 18.53
CA VAL A 1 -15.80 11.30 19.06
C VAL A 1 -15.07 11.89 17.88
N ARG A 2 -15.01 13.22 17.70
CA ARG A 2 -14.22 13.80 16.61
C ARG A 2 -12.73 13.54 16.91
N PRO A 3 -11.93 13.08 15.94
CA PRO A 3 -10.51 12.90 16.17
C PRO A 3 -9.91 14.26 16.58
N GLN A 4 -9.10 14.26 17.64
CA GLN A 4 -8.40 15.47 18.06
C GLN A 4 -7.47 15.92 16.92
N PRO A 5 -7.33 17.24 16.69
CA PRO A 5 -6.44 17.75 15.66
C PRO A 5 -5.00 17.31 15.98
N PRO A 6 -4.25 16.82 14.99
CA PRO A 6 -2.88 16.36 15.20
C PRO A 6 -2.03 17.52 15.72
N GLN A 7 -1.14 17.21 16.67
CA GLN A 7 -0.27 18.17 17.35
C GLN A 7 1.19 17.87 17.01
N PRO A 8 2.07 18.89 17.02
CA PRO A 8 3.50 18.67 16.85
C PRO A 8 4.05 17.74 17.93
N LYS A 9 4.93 16.84 17.52
CA LYS A 9 5.63 15.89 18.38
C LYS A 9 7.14 16.04 18.19
N ASP A 10 7.91 15.56 19.16
CA ASP A 10 9.35 15.42 18.99
C ASP A 10 9.69 14.20 18.09
N PRO A 11 10.91 14.15 17.52
CA PRO A 11 11.30 13.06 16.62
C PRO A 11 11.17 11.66 17.22
N ALA A 12 11.40 11.51 18.53
CA ALA A 12 11.36 10.20 19.18
C ALA A 12 9.92 9.67 19.31
N LEU A 13 8.96 10.55 19.59
CA LEU A 13 7.55 10.18 19.56
C LEU A 13 7.08 9.79 18.15
N GLU A 14 7.60 10.44 17.12
CA GLU A 14 7.31 10.08 15.73
C GLU A 14 7.97 8.76 15.32
N HIS A 15 9.17 8.45 15.83
CA HIS A 15 9.77 7.11 15.69
C HIS A 15 8.89 6.03 16.33
N ILE A 16 8.33 6.29 17.52
CA ILE A 16 7.41 5.38 18.20
C ILE A 16 6.13 5.19 17.36
N ASP A 17 5.57 6.27 16.82
CA ASP A 17 4.39 6.19 15.96
C ASP A 17 4.69 5.43 14.67
N ALA A 18 5.87 5.63 14.06
CA ALA A 18 6.31 4.87 12.89
C ALA A 18 6.40 3.37 13.19
N LEU A 19 7.01 3.00 14.32
CA LEU A 19 7.07 1.60 14.78
C LEU A 19 5.69 1.02 15.09
N ALA A 20 4.77 1.85 15.58
CA ALA A 20 3.40 1.47 15.86
C ALA A 20 2.48 1.49 14.61
N GLY A 21 2.99 1.86 13.44
CA GLY A 21 2.21 2.01 12.21
C GLY A 21 1.15 3.12 12.29
N LYS A 22 1.36 4.11 13.16
CA LYS A 22 0.48 5.27 13.34
C LYS A 22 0.91 6.41 12.41
N PRO A 23 -0.04 7.19 11.88
CA PRO A 23 0.29 8.36 11.08
C PRO A 23 0.85 9.49 11.97
N PHE A 24 1.84 10.19 11.44
CA PHE A 24 2.42 11.41 11.98
C PHE A 24 2.73 12.37 10.82
N GLN A 25 2.94 13.65 11.12
CA GLN A 25 3.18 14.69 10.13
C GLN A 25 4.04 15.81 10.70
N ALA A 26 4.79 16.49 9.84
CA ALA A 26 5.57 17.67 10.22
C ALA A 26 4.68 18.91 10.41
N PHE A 27 5.15 19.87 11.20
CA PHE A 27 4.46 21.12 11.52
C PHE A 27 5.38 22.33 11.40
N PRO A 28 4.83 23.52 11.08
CA PRO A 28 5.58 24.77 11.15
C PRO A 28 6.13 25.08 12.55
N GLY A 29 7.28 25.74 12.61
CA GLY A 29 7.93 26.15 13.85
C GLY A 29 8.72 25.05 14.58
N GLN A 30 8.83 23.85 14.00
CA GLN A 30 9.79 22.83 14.45
C GLN A 30 11.20 23.16 13.91
N ASP A 31 12.24 22.69 14.60
CA ASP A 31 13.60 22.70 14.03
C ASP A 31 13.70 21.60 12.96
N HIS A 32 13.31 21.92 11.73
CA HIS A 32 13.25 20.97 10.62
C HIS A 32 14.56 20.24 10.38
N ARG A 33 15.70 20.93 10.50
CA ARG A 33 17.01 20.34 10.25
C ARG A 33 17.37 19.32 11.32
N ALA A 34 17.23 19.68 12.60
CA ALA A 34 17.50 18.74 13.70
C ALA A 34 16.55 17.54 13.69
N HIS A 35 15.29 17.76 13.28
CA HIS A 35 14.28 16.72 13.15
C HIS A 35 14.62 15.72 12.05
N ILE A 36 15.01 16.22 10.86
CA ILE A 36 15.49 15.40 9.74
C ILE A 36 16.72 14.59 10.16
N THR A 37 17.75 15.22 10.75
CA THR A 37 18.95 14.50 11.21
C THR A 37 18.62 13.39 12.21
N SER A 38 17.63 13.62 13.09
CA SER A 38 17.16 12.60 14.05
C SER A 38 16.52 11.40 13.34
N HIS A 39 15.71 11.65 12.31
CA HIS A 39 15.12 10.59 11.49
C HIS A 39 16.18 9.80 10.73
N ILE A 40 17.14 10.47 10.07
CA ILE A 40 18.22 9.78 9.34
C ILE A 40 19.04 8.89 10.29
N SER A 41 19.31 9.39 11.50
CA SER A 41 20.02 8.60 12.54
C SER A 41 19.23 7.36 12.96
N PHE A 42 17.90 7.47 13.09
CA PHE A 42 17.04 6.33 13.43
C PHE A 42 16.89 5.35 12.26
N MET A 43 16.76 5.85 11.03
CA MET A 43 16.78 5.10 9.77
C MET A 43 18.03 4.23 9.64
N ALA A 44 19.17 4.68 10.16
CA ALA A 44 20.42 3.92 10.15
C ALA A 44 20.45 2.70 11.08
N THR A 45 19.54 2.64 12.05
CA THR A 45 19.49 1.54 13.02
C THR A 45 19.10 0.23 12.36
N ASN A 46 19.57 -0.89 12.93
CA ASN A 46 19.17 -2.23 12.48
C ASN A 46 17.65 -2.44 12.57
N MET A 47 16.97 -1.76 13.49
CA MET A 47 15.51 -1.86 13.62
C MET A 47 14.81 -1.26 12.39
N ALA A 48 15.16 -0.02 12.02
CA ALA A 48 14.55 0.66 10.89
C ALA A 48 14.94 0.04 9.54
N LYS A 49 16.20 -0.37 9.36
CA LYS A 49 16.69 -1.05 8.13
C LYS A 49 15.93 -2.34 7.81
N ASN A 50 15.49 -3.06 8.83
CA ASN A 50 14.73 -4.30 8.66
C ASN A 50 13.21 -4.08 8.58
N ALA A 51 12.74 -2.83 8.60
CA ALA A 51 11.33 -2.48 8.59
C ALA A 51 10.99 -1.48 7.47
N PRO A 52 10.77 -1.95 6.22
CA PRO A 52 10.52 -1.09 5.06
C PRO A 52 9.35 -0.10 5.26
N VAL A 53 8.32 -0.51 5.99
CA VAL A 53 7.15 0.35 6.30
C VAL A 53 7.55 1.51 7.22
N VAL A 54 8.43 1.27 8.19
CA VAL A 54 8.93 2.31 9.11
C VAL A 54 9.83 3.28 8.33
N MET A 55 10.71 2.74 7.49
CA MET A 55 11.54 3.52 6.56
C MET A 55 10.70 4.47 5.71
N ALA A 56 9.69 3.95 5.01
CA ALA A 56 8.81 4.75 4.16
C ALA A 56 8.05 5.83 4.95
N ALA A 57 7.63 5.55 6.19
CA ALA A 57 6.95 6.53 7.03
C ALA A 57 7.88 7.68 7.45
N LEU A 58 9.14 7.37 7.78
CA LEU A 58 10.15 8.36 8.14
C LEU A 58 10.56 9.20 6.93
N GLU A 59 10.81 8.58 5.78
CA GLU A 59 11.10 9.29 4.51
C GLU A 59 9.97 10.25 4.13
N LYS A 60 8.73 9.79 4.21
CA LYS A 60 7.55 10.63 3.99
C LYS A 60 7.57 11.86 4.90
N ASN A 61 7.92 11.69 6.17
CA ASN A 61 7.94 12.80 7.12
C ASN A 61 9.15 13.74 6.91
N ILE A 62 10.32 13.22 6.54
CA ILE A 62 11.47 14.02 6.10
C ILE A 62 11.07 14.94 4.93
N PHE A 63 10.32 14.42 3.94
CA PHE A 63 9.83 15.25 2.83
C PHE A 63 8.84 16.32 3.27
N GLU A 64 8.00 16.05 4.27
CA GLU A 64 7.14 17.08 4.87
C GLU A 64 7.98 18.17 5.55
N HIS A 65 9.02 17.81 6.31
CA HIS A 65 9.94 18.79 6.91
C HIS A 65 10.66 19.62 5.84
N ILE A 66 11.16 19.00 4.76
CA ILE A 66 11.81 19.72 3.66
C ILE A 66 10.84 20.70 2.99
N SER A 67 9.59 20.27 2.76
CA SER A 67 8.57 21.13 2.15
C SER A 67 8.24 22.34 3.05
N ILE A 68 8.04 22.13 4.35
CA ILE A 68 7.70 23.21 5.29
C ILE A 68 8.91 24.14 5.47
N MET A 69 10.12 23.59 5.64
CA MET A 69 11.35 24.36 5.75
C MET A 69 11.56 25.27 4.53
N ALA A 70 11.36 24.76 3.32
CA ALA A 70 11.45 25.55 2.09
C ALA A 70 10.37 26.64 2.04
N GLN A 71 9.16 26.35 2.52
CA GLN A 71 8.09 27.34 2.61
C GLN A 71 8.46 28.45 3.60
N GLU A 72 8.82 28.12 4.84
CA GLU A 72 9.19 29.09 5.87
C GLU A 72 10.38 29.96 5.42
N GLN A 73 11.40 29.35 4.82
CA GLN A 73 12.54 30.09 4.29
C GLN A 73 12.13 31.02 3.14
N SER A 74 11.26 30.58 2.23
CA SER A 74 10.75 31.44 1.16
C SER A 74 9.92 32.62 1.70
N GLU A 75 9.13 32.40 2.76
CA GLU A 75 8.34 33.46 3.39
C GLU A 75 9.23 34.51 4.06
N VAL A 76 10.37 34.09 4.61
CA VAL A 76 11.38 35.00 5.15
C VAL A 76 12.11 35.75 4.02
N GLU A 77 12.54 35.05 2.97
CA GLU A 77 13.24 35.65 1.82
C GLU A 77 12.40 36.70 1.10
N PHE A 78 11.10 36.44 0.90
CA PHE A 78 10.16 37.32 0.20
C PHE A 78 9.26 38.12 1.14
N ARG A 79 9.64 38.31 2.40
CA ARG A 79 8.79 38.93 3.42
C ARG A 79 8.23 40.29 2.97
N ASN A 80 9.07 41.13 2.37
CA ASN A 80 8.68 42.49 1.96
C ASN A 80 7.71 42.44 0.77
N GLU A 81 7.99 41.58 -0.20
CA GLU A 81 7.20 41.37 -1.40
C GLU A 81 5.84 40.75 -1.06
N ILE A 82 5.80 39.79 -0.15
CA ILE A 82 4.57 39.18 0.36
C ILE A 82 3.74 40.22 1.13
N GLN A 83 4.37 41.05 1.97
CA GLN A 83 3.68 42.15 2.66
C GLN A 83 3.09 43.16 1.68
N GLN A 84 3.85 43.52 0.63
CA GLN A 84 3.36 44.39 -0.43
C GLN A 84 2.16 43.75 -1.16
N LEU A 85 2.24 42.45 -1.47
CA LEU A 85 1.17 41.72 -2.12
C LEU A 85 -0.08 41.59 -1.22
N GLN A 86 0.08 41.36 0.08
CA GLN A 86 -1.03 41.34 1.04
C GLN A 86 -1.69 42.72 1.15
N MET A 87 -0.90 43.79 1.23
CA MET A 87 -1.43 45.15 1.25
C MET A 87 -2.20 45.47 -0.03
N MET A 88 -1.64 45.11 -1.18
CA MET A 88 -2.28 45.27 -2.48
C MET A 88 -3.59 44.47 -2.56
N ASN A 89 -3.61 43.22 -2.10
CA ASN A 89 -4.79 42.37 -2.13
C ASN A 89 -5.90 42.90 -1.20
N GLN A 90 -5.52 43.40 -0.03
CA GLN A 90 -6.46 44.02 0.91
C GLN A 90 -7.03 45.34 0.37
N GLN A 91 -6.20 46.16 -0.29
CA GLN A 91 -6.65 47.36 -0.99
C GLN A 91 -7.62 47.02 -2.12
N MET A 92 -7.36 45.94 -2.86
CA MET A 92 -8.25 45.49 -3.93
C MET A 92 -9.61 45.02 -3.39
N GLN A 93 -9.61 44.35 -2.24
CA GLN A 93 -10.84 43.89 -1.57
C GLN A 93 -11.68 45.06 -1.01
N GLN A 94 -11.04 46.14 -0.54
CA GLN A 94 -11.74 47.37 -0.12
C GLN A 94 -12.21 48.24 -1.29
N MET A 95 -11.47 48.27 -2.41
CA MET A 95 -11.78 49.11 -3.57
C MET A 95 -12.95 48.58 -4.43
N GLY A 96 -13.55 47.44 -4.07
CA GLY A 96 -14.89 47.03 -4.50
C GLY A 96 -15.20 47.24 -5.99
N GLY A 97 -14.48 46.58 -6.90
CA GLY A 97 -14.89 46.31 -8.29
C GLY A 97 -15.29 47.48 -9.20
N GLN A 98 -15.24 48.74 -8.77
CA GLN A 98 -15.85 49.87 -9.48
C GLN A 98 -14.86 50.84 -10.13
N GLN A 99 -13.55 50.66 -9.98
CA GLN A 99 -12.56 51.53 -10.62
C GLN A 99 -11.56 50.75 -11.46
N ASN A 100 -11.62 51.03 -12.76
CA ASN A 100 -10.63 50.75 -13.81
C ASN A 100 -10.22 49.27 -13.99
N PRO A 101 -10.95 48.48 -14.81
CA PRO A 101 -10.66 47.07 -15.08
C PRO A 101 -9.22 46.79 -15.54
N GLN A 102 -8.61 47.75 -16.23
CA GLN A 102 -7.26 47.63 -16.78
C GLN A 102 -6.18 47.69 -15.67
N ALA A 103 -6.39 48.50 -14.63
CA ALA A 103 -5.47 48.57 -13.49
C ALA A 103 -5.55 47.30 -12.64
N LEU A 104 -6.76 46.76 -12.45
CA LEU A 104 -6.97 45.49 -11.75
C LEU A 104 -6.26 44.33 -12.45
N GLN A 105 -6.35 44.27 -13.78
CA GLN A 105 -5.66 43.25 -14.57
C GLN A 105 -4.14 43.35 -14.42
N GLN A 106 -3.58 44.55 -14.44
CA GLN A 106 -2.14 44.75 -14.26
C GLN A 106 -1.66 44.32 -12.87
N MET A 107 -2.41 44.64 -11.80
CA MET A 107 -2.10 44.18 -10.45
C MET A 107 -2.16 42.66 -10.34
N GLN A 108 -3.16 42.02 -10.95
CA GLN A 108 -3.30 40.57 -10.92
C GLN A 108 -2.12 39.87 -11.62
N ILE A 109 -1.63 40.42 -12.74
CA ILE A 109 -0.43 39.92 -13.42
C ILE A 109 0.81 40.04 -12.53
N GLN A 110 0.98 41.19 -11.85
CA GLN A 110 2.11 41.39 -10.95
C GLN A 110 2.08 40.42 -9.76
N ALA A 111 0.91 40.21 -9.16
CA ALA A 111 0.72 39.25 -8.08
C ALA A 111 1.05 37.82 -8.52
N LYS A 112 0.58 37.41 -9.71
CA LYS A 112 0.87 36.09 -10.28
C LYS A 112 2.36 35.89 -10.54
N MET A 113 3.03 36.89 -11.12
CA MET A 113 4.49 36.85 -11.37
C MET A 113 5.30 36.70 -10.08
N LEU A 114 4.90 37.40 -9.00
CA LEU A 114 5.56 37.24 -7.71
C LEU A 114 5.32 35.85 -7.12
N GLN A 115 4.08 35.35 -7.19
CA GLN A 115 3.75 34.01 -6.73
C GLN A 115 4.56 32.94 -7.48
N GLU A 116 4.68 33.05 -8.80
CA GLU A 116 5.52 32.16 -9.63
C GLU A 116 7.00 32.20 -9.22
N ARG A 117 7.53 33.38 -8.86
CA ARG A 117 8.91 33.50 -8.33
C ARG A 117 9.09 32.82 -6.98
N ILE A 118 8.12 32.96 -6.08
CA ILE A 118 8.13 32.31 -4.77
C ILE A 118 8.09 30.78 -4.94
N GLU A 119 7.19 30.27 -5.78
CA GLU A 119 7.10 28.83 -6.07
C GLU A 119 8.39 28.30 -6.70
N ALA A 120 8.98 29.03 -7.66
CA ALA A 120 10.26 28.65 -8.26
C ALA A 120 11.40 28.61 -7.22
N ARG A 121 11.42 29.55 -6.27
CA ARG A 121 12.42 29.57 -5.20
C ARG A 121 12.22 28.42 -4.21
N LYS A 122 10.98 28.12 -3.82
CA LYS A 122 10.67 26.94 -3.00
C LYS A 122 11.17 25.65 -3.65
N ALA A 123 10.97 25.49 -4.96
CA ALA A 123 11.47 24.31 -5.67
C ALA A 123 13.01 24.19 -5.63
N GLN A 124 13.74 25.30 -5.71
CA GLN A 124 15.20 25.30 -5.55
C GLN A 124 15.61 24.90 -4.13
N LEU A 125 14.98 25.49 -3.11
CA LEU A 125 15.26 25.14 -1.70
C LEU A 125 14.98 23.67 -1.39
N ILE A 126 13.87 23.12 -1.94
CA ILE A 126 13.56 21.69 -1.84
C ILE A 126 14.65 20.86 -2.51
N SER A 127 15.10 21.25 -3.71
CA SER A 127 16.17 20.55 -4.42
C SER A 127 17.48 20.52 -3.61
N ASP A 128 17.88 21.67 -3.05
CA ASP A 128 19.10 21.80 -2.25
C ASP A 128 19.02 20.96 -0.97
N ALA A 129 17.88 21.02 -0.26
CA ALA A 129 17.63 20.23 0.94
C ALA A 129 17.57 18.72 0.67
N MET A 130 17.01 18.31 -0.47
CA MET A 130 17.00 16.92 -0.91
C MET A 130 18.41 16.40 -1.20
N GLU A 131 19.26 17.23 -1.81
CA GLU A 131 20.67 16.88 -2.04
C GLU A 131 21.43 16.71 -0.72
N GLU A 132 21.19 17.60 0.26
CA GLU A 132 21.76 17.48 1.61
C GLU A 132 21.29 16.21 2.32
N PHE A 133 19.98 15.92 2.27
CA PHE A 133 19.39 14.69 2.80
C PHE A 133 20.06 13.43 2.20
N LEU A 134 20.19 13.35 0.88
CA LEU A 134 20.84 12.21 0.20
C LEU A 134 22.30 12.04 0.62
N LYS A 135 23.03 13.14 0.81
CA LYS A 135 24.42 13.10 1.30
C LYS A 135 24.49 12.60 2.74
N GLU A 136 23.62 13.09 3.63
CA GLU A 136 23.56 12.66 5.03
C GLU A 136 23.16 11.17 5.14
N GLU A 137 22.17 10.74 4.36
CA GLU A 137 21.72 9.35 4.30
C GLU A 137 22.88 8.42 3.85
N GLN A 138 23.60 8.80 2.79
CA GLN A 138 24.74 8.02 2.29
C GLN A 138 25.90 7.98 3.28
N GLN A 139 26.22 9.08 3.95
CA GLN A 139 27.29 9.12 4.94
C GLN A 139 26.99 8.22 6.13
N ILE A 140 25.75 8.22 6.60
CA ILE A 140 25.36 7.40 7.75
C ILE A 140 25.20 5.93 7.33
N SER A 141 24.68 5.66 6.13
CA SER A 141 24.60 4.30 5.60
C SER A 141 25.99 3.67 5.38
N SER A 142 26.94 4.44 4.83
CA SER A 142 28.32 3.99 4.58
C SER A 142 29.13 3.73 5.85
N GLN A 143 28.90 4.48 6.94
CA GLN A 143 29.54 4.22 8.24
C GLN A 143 29.16 2.86 8.85
N PHE A 144 28.00 2.30 8.49
CA PHE A 144 27.54 1.00 8.97
C PHE A 144 27.55 -0.11 7.90
N GLY A 145 27.90 0.23 6.65
CA GLY A 145 27.96 -0.70 5.51
C GLY A 145 29.22 -1.58 5.46
N ASN A 146 30.17 -1.37 6.38
CA ASN A 146 31.44 -2.10 6.44
C ASN A 146 31.53 -3.12 7.60
N ASP A 147 30.41 -3.53 8.19
CA ASP A 147 30.39 -4.65 9.13
C ASP A 147 30.11 -5.97 8.39
N PRO A 148 31.11 -6.88 8.27
CA PRO A 148 30.95 -8.18 7.62
C PRO A 148 29.79 -9.01 8.22
N ILE A 149 29.45 -8.80 9.49
CA ILE A 149 28.37 -9.53 10.17
C ILE A 149 26.99 -9.03 9.74
N ALA A 150 26.82 -7.72 9.52
CA ALA A 150 25.56 -7.15 9.06
C ALA A 150 25.21 -7.61 7.63
N MET A 151 26.21 -7.70 6.76
CA MET A 151 26.04 -8.25 5.41
C MET A 151 25.69 -9.74 5.44
N LEU A 152 26.35 -10.54 6.29
CA LEU A 152 26.03 -11.95 6.46
C LEU A 152 24.61 -12.15 7.01
N ARG A 153 24.18 -11.31 7.96
CA ARG A 153 22.83 -11.37 8.54
C ARG A 153 21.74 -10.92 7.58
N SER A 154 22.01 -9.90 6.74
CA SER A 154 21.11 -9.50 5.65
C SER A 154 20.96 -10.63 4.63
N ARG A 155 22.08 -11.24 4.23
CA ARG A 155 22.08 -12.42 3.35
C ARG A 155 21.36 -13.62 3.98
N GLU A 156 21.49 -13.83 5.29
CA GLU A 156 20.76 -14.87 6.03
C GLU A 156 19.25 -14.59 6.05
N LEU A 157 18.84 -13.34 6.27
CA LEU A 157 17.44 -12.92 6.23
C LEU A 157 16.84 -13.10 4.83
N ASP A 158 17.55 -12.71 3.78
CA ASP A 158 17.13 -12.93 2.38
C ASP A 158 16.98 -14.42 2.07
N LEU A 159 17.95 -15.25 2.49
CA LEU A 159 17.88 -16.70 2.33
C LEU A 159 16.67 -17.29 3.09
N LYS A 160 16.39 -16.78 4.29
CA LYS A 160 15.24 -17.23 5.09
C LYS A 160 13.91 -16.78 4.47
N ALA A 161 13.85 -15.58 3.90
CA ALA A 161 12.68 -15.09 3.17
C ALA A 161 12.41 -15.93 1.91
N GLN A 162 13.47 -16.24 1.14
CA GLN A 162 13.37 -17.13 -0.02
C GLN A 162 12.95 -18.55 0.38
N GLU A 163 13.46 -19.09 1.49
CA GLU A 163 13.07 -20.40 1.98
C GLU A 163 11.60 -20.43 2.41
N ASN A 164 11.12 -19.39 3.10
CA ASN A 164 9.72 -19.26 3.49
C ASN A 164 8.80 -19.16 2.26
N ALA A 165 9.17 -18.38 1.25
CA ALA A 165 8.41 -18.28 0.02
C ALA A 165 8.35 -19.62 -0.72
N ARG A 166 9.47 -20.36 -0.78
CA ARG A 166 9.53 -21.71 -1.36
C ARG A 166 8.62 -22.68 -0.61
N LYS A 167 8.66 -22.67 0.73
CA LYS A 167 7.79 -23.51 1.58
C LYS A 167 6.31 -23.17 1.39
N GLU A 168 5.97 -21.89 1.25
CA GLU A 168 4.60 -21.47 0.97
C GLU A 168 4.13 -21.99 -0.39
N GLN A 169 4.98 -21.89 -1.42
CA GLN A 169 4.67 -22.41 -2.75
C GLN A 169 4.49 -23.93 -2.74
N GLU A 170 5.42 -24.67 -2.14
CA GLU A 170 5.32 -26.13 -1.98
C GLU A 170 4.04 -26.53 -1.21
N SER A 171 3.67 -25.77 -0.18
CA SER A 171 2.44 -26.01 0.57
C SER A 171 1.20 -25.77 -0.30
N LYS A 172 1.18 -24.72 -1.11
CA LYS A 172 0.09 -24.46 -2.07
C LYS A 172 -0.01 -25.58 -3.11
N ASP A 173 1.10 -26.00 -3.67
CA ASP A 173 1.14 -27.08 -4.67
C ASP A 173 0.67 -28.41 -4.08
N ARG A 174 1.07 -28.70 -2.83
CA ARG A 174 0.58 -29.89 -2.11
C ARG A 174 -0.92 -29.82 -1.85
N ILE A 175 -1.44 -28.68 -1.40
CA ILE A 175 -2.88 -28.48 -1.20
C ILE A 175 -3.64 -28.67 -2.52
N ASN A 176 -3.11 -28.14 -3.62
CA ASN A 176 -3.71 -28.29 -4.95
C ASN A 176 -3.71 -29.76 -5.41
N LEU A 177 -2.62 -30.49 -5.20
CA LEU A 177 -2.54 -31.93 -5.48
C LEU A 177 -3.54 -32.73 -4.64
N ASP A 178 -3.67 -32.44 -3.35
CA ASP A 178 -4.62 -33.11 -2.47
C ASP A 178 -6.07 -32.81 -2.89
N LYS A 179 -6.35 -31.56 -3.31
CA LYS A 179 -7.66 -31.17 -3.86
C LYS A 179 -7.97 -31.90 -5.17
N MET A 180 -7.00 -32.02 -6.07
CA MET A 180 -7.15 -32.78 -7.33
C MET A 180 -7.40 -34.26 -7.06
N LYS A 181 -6.66 -34.88 -6.13
CA LYS A 181 -6.89 -36.27 -5.72
C LYS A 181 -8.28 -36.47 -5.11
N ALA A 182 -8.73 -35.53 -4.26
CA ALA A 182 -10.07 -35.59 -3.68
C ALA A 182 -11.16 -35.52 -4.75
N MET A 183 -11.03 -34.60 -5.72
CA MET A 183 -11.95 -34.49 -6.85
C MET A 183 -11.96 -35.74 -7.74
N MET A 184 -10.79 -36.31 -8.04
CA MET A 184 -10.69 -37.54 -8.83
C MET A 184 -11.34 -38.72 -8.10
N ASN A 185 -11.07 -38.89 -6.80
CA ASN A 185 -11.69 -39.92 -5.98
C ASN A 185 -13.22 -39.75 -5.92
N GLN A 186 -13.70 -38.51 -5.82
CA GLN A 186 -15.14 -38.20 -5.87
C GLN A 186 -15.73 -38.60 -7.23
N SER A 187 -15.12 -38.22 -8.35
CA SER A 187 -15.56 -38.61 -9.69
C SER A 187 -15.64 -40.13 -9.86
N THR A 188 -14.60 -40.85 -9.41
CA THR A 188 -14.60 -42.33 -9.46
C THR A 188 -15.70 -42.94 -8.59
N GLN A 189 -15.99 -42.35 -7.43
CA GLN A 189 -17.06 -42.81 -6.55
C GLN A 189 -18.44 -42.56 -7.19
N ASP A 190 -18.64 -41.39 -7.77
CA ASP A 190 -19.88 -41.02 -8.47
C ASP A 190 -20.12 -41.93 -9.69
N GLU A 191 -19.09 -42.21 -10.48
CA GLU A 191 -19.15 -43.18 -11.59
C GLU A 191 -19.54 -44.58 -11.12
N LYS A 192 -18.95 -45.06 -10.00
CA LYS A 192 -19.31 -46.36 -9.43
C LYS A 192 -20.75 -46.39 -8.92
N LEU A 193 -21.22 -45.31 -8.30
CA LEU A 193 -22.60 -45.20 -7.84
C LEU A 193 -23.57 -45.23 -9.03
N GLN A 194 -23.26 -44.50 -10.10
CA GLN A 194 -24.06 -44.48 -11.32
C GLN A 194 -24.10 -45.87 -11.98
N GLN A 195 -22.95 -46.54 -12.13
CA GLN A 195 -22.90 -47.90 -12.65
C GLN A 195 -23.73 -48.89 -11.82
N ASN A 196 -23.69 -48.76 -10.48
CA ASN A 196 -24.49 -49.59 -9.59
C ASN A 196 -26.00 -49.31 -9.73
N GLU A 197 -26.39 -48.04 -9.89
CA GLU A 197 -27.77 -47.64 -10.14
C GLU A 197 -28.29 -48.21 -11.47
N ASP A 198 -27.50 -48.07 -12.54
CA ASP A 198 -27.83 -48.60 -13.86
C ASP A 198 -27.93 -50.13 -13.86
N LEU A 199 -27.03 -50.81 -13.14
CA LEU A 199 -27.10 -52.26 -12.96
C LEU A 199 -28.37 -52.68 -12.19
N ALA A 200 -28.75 -51.93 -11.16
CA ALA A 200 -29.98 -52.19 -10.41
C ALA A 200 -31.23 -52.00 -11.31
N LYS A 201 -31.27 -50.94 -12.13
CA LYS A 201 -32.33 -50.72 -13.13
C LYS A 201 -32.41 -51.86 -14.13
N MET A 202 -31.28 -52.30 -14.69
CA MET A 202 -31.24 -53.43 -15.61
C MET A 202 -31.78 -54.72 -14.96
N ARG A 203 -31.36 -55.03 -13.72
CA ARG A 203 -31.87 -56.20 -12.98
C ARG A 203 -33.37 -56.11 -12.72
N ALA A 204 -33.87 -54.93 -12.36
CA ALA A 204 -35.30 -54.70 -12.16
C ALA A 204 -36.07 -54.93 -13.48
N ASN A 205 -35.58 -54.38 -14.60
CA ASN A 205 -36.18 -54.56 -15.92
C ASN A 205 -36.22 -56.04 -16.32
N THR A 206 -35.09 -56.75 -16.21
CA THR A 206 -35.04 -58.20 -16.49
C THR A 206 -35.98 -59.00 -15.59
N SER A 207 -36.10 -58.64 -14.31
CA SER A 207 -37.02 -59.29 -13.38
C SER A 207 -38.49 -59.06 -13.78
N ILE A 208 -38.84 -57.85 -14.20
CA ILE A 208 -40.17 -57.50 -14.71
C ILE A 208 -40.45 -58.29 -16.00
N GLU A 209 -39.52 -58.30 -16.95
CA GLU A 209 -39.65 -59.05 -18.21
C GLU A 209 -39.86 -60.54 -17.96
N LYS A 210 -39.09 -61.15 -17.05
CA LYS A 210 -39.25 -62.54 -16.66
C LYS A 210 -40.64 -62.81 -16.06
N THR A 211 -41.14 -61.88 -15.24
CA THR A 211 -42.47 -61.98 -14.64
C THR A 211 -43.57 -61.88 -15.70
N LEU A 212 -43.45 -60.94 -16.65
CA LEU A 212 -44.36 -60.77 -17.77
C LEU A 212 -44.36 -62.01 -18.68
N LEU A 213 -43.19 -62.54 -19.00
CA LEU A 213 -43.06 -63.74 -19.82
C LEU A 213 -43.68 -64.95 -19.12
N ALA A 214 -43.42 -65.14 -17.83
CA ALA A 214 -44.04 -66.20 -17.04
C ALA A 214 -45.57 -66.07 -17.00
N ALA A 215 -46.10 -64.86 -16.80
CA ALA A 215 -47.54 -64.60 -16.84
C ALA A 215 -48.14 -64.88 -18.22
N LYS A 216 -47.45 -64.51 -19.30
CA LYS A 216 -47.86 -64.80 -20.68
C LYS A 216 -47.89 -66.30 -20.96
N LEU A 217 -46.83 -67.02 -20.61
CA LEU A 217 -46.75 -68.47 -20.74
C LEU A 217 -47.86 -69.19 -19.95
N LYS A 218 -48.17 -68.73 -18.73
CA LYS A 218 -49.28 -69.26 -17.95
C LYS A 218 -50.63 -69.05 -18.65
N LYS A 219 -50.89 -67.83 -19.13
CA LYS A 219 -52.12 -67.50 -19.86
C LYS A 219 -52.27 -68.31 -21.15
N ASP A 220 -51.18 -68.49 -21.89
CA ASP A 220 -51.19 -69.31 -23.10
C ASP A 220 -51.47 -70.78 -22.74
N SER A 221 -50.84 -71.32 -21.69
CA SER A 221 -51.11 -72.69 -21.22
C SER A 221 -52.56 -72.93 -20.75
N GLU A 222 -53.22 -71.90 -20.18
CA GLU A 222 -54.62 -71.96 -19.77
C GLU A 222 -55.57 -71.91 -20.97
N LYS A 223 -55.21 -71.21 -22.06
CA LYS A 223 -55.98 -71.22 -23.32
C LYS A 223 -55.96 -72.57 -24.05
N PHE A 224 -54.89 -73.35 -23.92
CA PHE A 224 -54.78 -74.68 -24.54
C PHE A 224 -55.45 -75.80 -23.72
N LYS A 225 -55.97 -75.49 -22.53
CA LYS A 225 -56.64 -76.46 -21.64
C LYS A 225 -58.17 -76.38 -21.67
N ASN A 226 -58.75 -75.44 -22.44
CA ASN A 226 -60.18 -75.34 -22.75
C ASN A 226 -60.40 -75.68 -24.22
#